data_AF-A0A085M296-F1
#
_entry.id   AF-A0A085M296-F1
#
_cell.length_a   1.000
_cell.length_b   1.000
_cell.length_c   1.000
_cell.angle_alpha   90.00
_cell.angle_beta   90.00
_cell.angle_gamma   90.00
#
_symmetry.space_group_name_H-M   'P 1'
#
loop_
_entity.id
_entity.type
_entity.pdbx_description
1 polymer ?
#
loop_
_entity_poly.entity_id
_entity_poly.type
_entity_poly.pdbx_seq_one_letter_code
_entity_poly.pdbx_strand_id
1 'polypeptide(L)' 'MSQARRYHDELKIQGSCAYSIGWYQKFQRRNGIKTVKICGDRESADHEAAKEFVEEFARIIADEKLSPEQVYNADETSLF' A
#
# COMPACT_ATOMS: atom_id res chain seq x y z
N MET A 1 18.48 -7.53 -2.44
CA MET A 1 19.70 -6.67 -2.41
C MET A 1 19.40 -5.20 -2.66
N SER A 2 18.50 -4.84 -3.59
CA SER A 2 18.11 -3.45 -3.90
C SER A 2 17.53 -2.69 -2.69
N GLN A 3 16.56 -3.27 -1.99
CA GLN A 3 15.93 -2.64 -0.82
C GLN A 3 16.93 -2.36 0.33
N ALA A 4 17.94 -3.20 0.46
CA ALA A 4 18.95 -3.10 1.52
C ALA A 4 19.90 -1.92 1.35
N ARG A 5 20.32 -1.70 0.10
CA ARG A 5 21.10 -0.53 -0.28
C ARG A 5 20.30 0.75 -0.06
N ARG A 6 19.03 0.76 -0.47
CA ARG A 6 18.14 1.92 -0.30
C ARG A 6 18.06 2.37 1.17
N TYR A 7 17.84 1.45 2.10
CA TYR A 7 17.78 1.79 3.53
C TYR A 7 19.12 2.23 4.12
N HIS A 8 20.24 1.68 3.64
CA HIS A 8 21.57 2.12 4.09
C HIS A 8 21.86 3.56 3.69
N ASP A 9 21.48 3.94 2.47
CA ASP A 9 21.57 5.32 1.97
C ASP A 9 20.63 6.26 2.73
N GLU A 10 19.37 5.86 2.92
CA GLU A 10 18.35 6.65 3.65
C GLU A 10 18.76 6.89 5.12
N LEU A 11 19.28 5.86 5.80
CA LEU A 11 19.66 5.92 7.22
C LEU A 11 21.07 6.47 7.45
N LYS A 12 21.80 6.84 6.38
CA LYS A 12 23.15 7.42 6.41
C LYS A 12 24.15 6.62 7.26
N ILE A 13 24.08 5.30 7.19
CA ILE A 13 24.93 4.42 8.01
C ILE A 13 26.37 4.50 7.48
N GLN A 14 27.31 4.98 8.30
CA GLN A 14 28.73 5.04 7.92
C GLN A 14 29.38 3.65 7.94
N GLY A 15 30.08 3.30 6.85
CA GLY A 15 30.83 2.04 6.70
C GLY A 15 30.35 1.18 5.52
N SER A 16 31.22 0.28 5.03
CA SER A 16 30.85 -0.65 3.96
C SER A 16 29.85 -1.68 4.48
N CYS A 17 28.64 -1.70 3.92
CA CYS A 17 27.61 -2.62 4.34
C CYS A 17 27.62 -3.89 3.46
N ALA A 18 28.08 -5.00 4.04
CA ALA A 18 27.98 -6.31 3.42
C ALA A 18 26.58 -6.89 3.67
N TYR A 19 25.70 -6.78 2.69
CA TYR A 19 24.33 -7.28 2.79
C TYR A 19 24.29 -8.79 2.60
N SER A 20 24.30 -9.55 3.70
CA SER A 20 23.98 -10.98 3.65
C SER A 20 22.52 -11.19 3.24
N ILE A 21 22.19 -12.28 2.54
CA ILE A 21 20.83 -12.57 2.05
C ILE A 21 19.77 -12.52 3.18
N GLY A 22 20.17 -12.74 4.44
CA GLY A 22 19.29 -12.68 5.61
C GLY A 22 19.39 -11.41 6.48
N TRP A 23 20.13 -10.37 6.10
CA TRP A 23 20.31 -9.18 6.96
C TRP A 23 18.96 -8.52 7.30
N TYR A 24 18.07 -8.40 6.31
CA TYR A 24 16.75 -7.77 6.46
C TYR A 24 15.86 -8.58 7.41
N GLN A 25 15.83 -9.90 7.24
CA GLN A 25 15.11 -10.80 8.15
C GLN A 25 15.62 -10.71 9.59
N LYS A 26 16.95 -10.59 9.77
CA LYS A 26 17.55 -10.39 11.10
C LYS A 26 17.19 -9.02 11.68
N PHE A 27 17.20 -7.97 10.87
CA PHE A 27 16.81 -6.61 11.27
C PHE A 27 15.34 -6.56 11.72
N GLN A 28 14.44 -7.16 10.95
CA GLN A 28 13.01 -7.26 11.29
C GLN A 28 12.81 -7.98 12.64
N ARG A 29 13.47 -9.13 12.82
CA ARG A 29 13.38 -9.91 14.06
C ARG A 29 13.91 -9.14 15.28
N ARG A 30 15.03 -8.44 15.15
CA ARG A 30 15.65 -7.67 16.25
C ARG A 30 14.78 -6.51 16.73
N ASN A 31 14.06 -5.88 15.82
CA ASN A 31 13.24 -4.70 16.12
C ASN A 31 11.74 -5.01 16.24
N GLY A 32 11.35 -6.29 16.22
CA GLY A 32 9.94 -6.69 16.32
C GLY A 32 9.07 -6.28 15.12
N ILE A 33 9.67 -5.93 13.98
CA ILE A 33 8.96 -5.48 12.78
C ILE A 33 8.32 -6.70 12.13
N LYS A 34 7.00 -6.81 12.22
CA LYS A 34 6.21 -7.80 11.47
C LYS A 34 5.75 -7.17 10.17
N THR A 35 6.34 -7.57 9.05
CA THR A 35 5.81 -7.22 7.73
C THR A 35 4.61 -8.12 7.47
N VAL A 36 3.41 -7.60 7.75
CA VAL A 36 2.18 -8.19 7.21
C VAL A 36 2.18 -7.83 5.73
N LYS A 37 2.37 -8.83 4.87
CA LYS A 37 2.18 -8.64 3.44
C LYS A 37 0.68 -8.50 3.24
N ILE A 38 0.15 -7.29 3.42
CA ILE A 38 -1.18 -6.95 2.92
C ILE A 38 -1.01 -6.94 1.41
N CYS A 39 -1.14 -8.12 0.83
CA CYS A 39 -1.25 -8.29 -0.60
C CYS A 39 -2.67 -7.82 -0.92
N GLY A 40 -2.88 -6.50 -0.95
CA GLY A 40 -4.16 -5.94 -1.35
C GLY A 40 -4.40 -6.39 -2.78
N ASP A 41 -5.38 -7.28 -2.95
CA ASP A 41 -6.43 -7.44 -3.99
C ASP A 41 -6.14 -7.07 -5.45
N ARG A 42 -4.92 -6.70 -5.80
CA ARG A 42 -4.53 -6.24 -7.13
C ARG A 42 -4.60 -7.37 -8.17
N GLU A 43 -4.55 -8.63 -7.73
CA GLU A 43 -4.67 -9.81 -8.61
C GLU A 43 -6.08 -10.42 -8.65
N SER A 44 -7.04 -9.97 -7.83
CA SER A 44 -8.42 -10.51 -7.82
C SER A 44 -9.49 -9.43 -7.97
N ALA A 45 -9.15 -8.27 -8.53
CA ALA A 45 -10.13 -7.24 -8.83
C ALA A 45 -11.16 -7.77 -9.84
N ASP A 46 -12.42 -7.83 -9.43
CA ASP A 46 -13.52 -8.22 -10.30
C ASP A 46 -13.88 -7.06 -11.24
N HIS A 47 -13.44 -7.18 -12.49
CA HIS A 47 -13.66 -6.17 -13.51
C HIS A 47 -15.13 -6.02 -13.92
N GLU A 48 -15.94 -7.07 -13.81
CA GLU A 48 -17.36 -6.99 -14.13
C GLU A 48 -18.13 -6.31 -12.99
N ALA A 49 -17.85 -6.68 -11.74
CA ALA A 49 -18.41 -5.98 -10.57
C ALA A 49 -18.03 -4.50 -10.57
N ALA A 50 -16.80 -4.15 -10.97
CA ALA A 50 -16.38 -2.75 -11.09
C ALA A 50 -17.17 -1.97 -12.15
N LYS A 51 -17.52 -2.60 -13.28
CA LYS A 51 -18.35 -1.95 -14.33
C LYS A 51 -19.77 -1.73 -13.85
N GLU A 52 -20.37 -2.72 -13.20
CA GLU A 52 -21.73 -2.60 -12.64
C GLU A 52 -21.79 -1.49 -11.57
N PHE A 53 -20.75 -1.41 -10.73
CA PHE A 53 -20.67 -0.39 -9.69
C PHE A 53 -20.61 1.04 -10.24
N VAL A 54 -20.02 1.28 -11.42
CA VAL A 54 -19.99 2.62 -12.04
C VAL A 54 -21.41 3.13 -12.32
N GLU A 55 -22.29 2.26 -12.81
CA GLU A 55 -23.68 2.64 -13.08
C GLU A 55 -24.46 2.91 -11.80
N GLU A 56 -24.28 2.07 -10.78
CA GLU A 56 -24.90 2.25 -9.47
C GLU A 56 -24.43 3.55 -8.80
N PHE A 57 -23.13 3.81 -8.82
CA PHE A 57 -22.54 5.01 -8.25
C PHE A 57 -23.04 6.29 -8.92
N ALA A 58 -23.21 6.27 -10.25
CA ALA A 58 -23.79 7.40 -10.99
C ALA A 58 -25.25 7.67 -10.58
N ARG A 59 -26.05 6.62 -10.32
CA ARG A 59 -27.42 6.77 -9.80
C ARG A 59 -27.43 7.39 -8.40
N ILE A 60 -26.56 6.93 -7.51
CA ILE A 60 -26.43 7.48 -6.15
C ILE A 60 -26.09 8.98 -6.19
N ILE A 61 -25.13 9.40 -7.04
CA ILE A 61 -24.77 10.81 -7.19
C ILE A 61 -25.99 11.64 -7.65
N ALA A 62 -26.76 11.14 -8.61
CA ALA A 62 -27.92 11.83 -9.15
C ALA A 62 -29.09 11.92 -8.13
N ASP A 63 -29.40 10.81 -7.45
CA ASP A 63 -30.51 10.71 -6.50
C ASP A 63 -30.26 11.54 -5.24
N GLU A 64 -29.03 11.47 -4.70
CA GLU A 64 -28.61 12.20 -3.50
C GLU A 64 -28.12 13.63 -3.81
N LYS A 65 -28.04 14.00 -5.10
CA LYS A 65 -27.57 15.31 -5.58
C LYS A 65 -26.20 15.70 -5.01
N LEU A 66 -25.29 14.74 -4.95
CA LEU A 66 -23.96 14.93 -4.37
C LEU A 66 -23.10 15.83 -5.25
N SER A 67 -22.40 16.79 -4.64
CA SER A 67 -21.32 17.50 -5.32
C SER A 67 -20.04 16.66 -5.30
N PRO A 68 -19.11 16.86 -6.26
CA PRO A 68 -17.81 16.18 -6.25
C PRO A 68 -17.03 16.37 -4.94
N GLU A 69 -17.24 17.48 -4.25
CA GLU A 69 -16.58 17.80 -2.97
C GLU A 69 -17.08 16.90 -1.82
N GLN A 70 -18.25 16.27 -1.97
CA GLN A 70 -18.85 15.37 -0.98
C GLN A 70 -18.47 13.90 -1.22
N VAL A 71 -17.75 13.61 -2.30
CA VAL A 71 -17.34 12.25 -2.67
C VAL A 71 -15.91 12.00 -2.21
N TYR A 72 -15.75 11.08 -1.26
CA TYR A 72 -14.44 10.70 -0.71
C TYR A 72 -14.18 9.21 -0.91
N ASN A 73 -12.97 8.88 -1.35
CA ASN A 73 -12.52 7.48 -1.42
C ASN A 73 -12.07 7.01 -0.03
N ALA A 74 -12.59 5.87 0.43
CA ALA A 74 -12.23 5.27 1.72
C ALA A 74 -11.21 4.12 1.60
N ASP A 75 -10.72 3.84 0.38
CA ASP A 75 -9.88 2.68 0.05
C ASP A 75 -8.50 2.68 0.75
N GLU A 76 -8.00 3.84 1.18
CA GLU A 76 -6.72 3.94 1.91
C GLU A 76 -6.90 4.45 3.34
N THR A 77 -7.15 3.54 4.29
CA THR A 77 -6.81 3.78 5.71
C THR A 77 -5.31 3.53 5.92
N SER A 78 -4.47 4.35 5.32
CA SER A 78 -3.03 4.35 5.58
C SER A 78 -2.60 5.76 5.96
N LEU A 79 -2.25 5.95 7.23
CA LEU A 79 -1.55 7.13 7.68
C LEU A 79 -0.13 7.07 7.07
N PHE A 80 0.21 8.06 6.23
CA PHE A 80 1.55 8.22 5.64
C PHE A 80 2.66 8.28 6.70
#